data_AF-R0KAN9-F1
#
_entry.id   AF-R0KAN9-F1
#
_cell.length_a   1.000
_cell.length_b   1.000
_cell.length_c   1.000
_cell.angle_alpha   90.00
_cell.angle_beta   90.00
_cell.angle_gamma   90.00
#
_symmetry.space_group_name_H-M   'P 1'
#
loop_
_entity.id
_entity.type
_entity.pdbx_description
1 polymer ?
#
loop_
_entity_poly.entity_id
_entity_poly.type
_entity_poly.pdbx_seq_one_letter_code
_entity_poly.pdbx_strand_id
1 'polypeptide(L)'
;MRKREREQREREARERLAKEKARKQQEALEKEKAEREAREAEARAQIEKEIREKLEAEQRAKAEEEAAKRAAEEKAAAEAAAAKAKAEAELAAAKAKADAERAERLKAARERAQRDREARQKAEAEKAKIAEAERMRAAAEAERVRAAAEAERIRAAAEAERIRAAEAERIRAAEAERIKAAEAAAAAAAAPEITSTRRSTTYGGIGGGERLDPYAGVRSPPAPSVTSTQSSHIKATVTPKKSYEKPSAKSYLSSEDAQSFVPPPRSTTARSHVSSQYSESSYAPSQSTARTTPPASRSGPYSTADPNKIVIKAVYLFNDLFPKPVAQLVANVGRVTDGLILKIQSEGLFIDDDVRGIPQREWDVKAWTLKMVETGKQPAKNLHILRASIRDTDGKKYVFLIDENESWKLNLGLQRLRKGSQVRSLQSAQMAPNEIARVLNAVPPVNI
;
A
#
# COMPACT_ATOMS: atom_id res chain seq x y z
N MET A 1 47.66 63.76 126.48
CA MET A 1 46.93 64.10 125.23
C MET A 1 47.74 63.84 123.94
N ARG A 2 48.99 64.31 123.79
CA ARG A 2 49.75 64.24 122.51
C ARG A 2 50.14 62.83 121.99
N LYS A 3 50.19 61.79 122.83
CA LYS A 3 50.67 60.44 122.44
C LYS A 3 49.61 59.60 121.69
N ARG A 4 48.33 59.72 122.08
CA ARG A 4 47.19 59.01 121.45
C ARG A 4 46.84 59.58 120.08
N GLU A 5 46.96 60.89 119.92
CA GLU A 5 46.73 61.58 118.64
C GLU A 5 47.79 61.21 117.58
N ARG A 6 49.03 60.97 118.00
CA ARG A 6 50.12 60.50 117.12
C ARG A 6 49.90 59.06 116.64
N GLU A 7 49.39 58.20 117.52
CA GLU A 7 49.07 56.80 117.21
C GLU A 7 47.84 56.69 116.29
N GLN A 8 46.83 57.54 116.47
CA GLN A 8 45.68 57.62 115.56
C GLN A 8 46.10 58.08 114.16
N ARG A 9 46.97 59.11 114.05
CA ARG A 9 47.50 59.55 112.76
C ARG A 9 48.37 58.50 112.07
N GLU A 10 49.11 57.69 112.83
CA GLU A 10 49.91 56.59 112.28
C GLU A 10 49.03 55.43 111.77
N ARG A 11 47.94 55.11 112.47
CA ARG A 11 46.95 54.12 112.03
C ARG A 11 46.19 54.60 110.79
N GLU A 12 45.76 55.85 110.76
CA GLU A 12 45.15 56.46 109.57
C GLU A 12 46.12 56.52 108.39
N ALA A 13 47.40 56.82 108.62
CA ALA A 13 48.42 56.80 107.58
C ALA A 13 48.63 55.38 107.03
N ARG A 14 48.69 54.36 107.89
CA ARG A 14 48.79 52.95 107.48
C ARG A 14 47.54 52.47 106.75
N GLU A 15 46.35 52.89 107.20
CA GLU A 15 45.09 52.52 106.56
C GLU A 15 44.94 53.19 105.19
N ARG A 16 45.36 54.45 105.04
CA ARG A 16 45.43 55.11 103.73
C ARG A 16 46.43 54.42 102.80
N LEU A 17 47.60 54.06 103.32
CA LEU A 17 48.62 53.37 102.55
C LEU A 17 48.21 51.94 102.17
N ALA A 18 47.43 51.27 103.03
CA ALA A 18 46.80 49.97 102.73
C ALA A 18 45.67 50.10 101.70
N LYS A 19 44.81 51.11 101.81
CA LYS A 19 43.75 51.42 100.84
C LYS A 19 44.32 51.82 99.48
N GLU A 20 45.39 52.59 99.45
CA GLU A 20 46.10 52.98 98.22
C GLU A 20 46.74 51.75 97.57
N LYS A 21 47.39 50.87 98.35
CA LYS A 21 47.94 49.60 97.84
C LYS A 21 46.84 48.67 97.32
N ALA A 22 45.73 48.53 98.03
CA ALA A 22 44.60 47.72 97.59
C ALA A 22 43.95 48.25 96.31
N ARG A 23 43.78 49.57 96.21
CA ARG A 23 43.30 50.23 94.98
C ARG A 23 44.25 50.02 93.81
N LYS A 24 45.56 50.14 94.04
CA LYS A 24 46.59 49.91 93.02
C LYS A 24 46.66 48.44 92.59
N GLN A 25 46.41 47.49 93.50
CA GLN A 25 46.31 46.06 93.18
C GLN A 25 45.02 45.75 92.40
N GLN A 26 43.88 46.35 92.76
CA GLN A 26 42.64 46.20 92.01
C GLN A 26 42.75 46.78 90.60
N GLU A 27 43.33 47.97 90.46
CA GLU A 27 43.58 48.60 89.16
C GLU A 27 44.55 47.76 88.30
N ALA A 28 45.55 47.13 88.89
CA ALA A 28 46.45 46.22 88.19
C ALA A 28 45.72 44.93 87.71
N LEU A 29 44.86 44.34 88.54
CA LEU A 29 44.07 43.17 88.18
C LEU A 29 43.00 43.47 87.14
N GLU A 30 42.36 44.64 87.21
CA GLU A 30 41.39 45.10 86.20
C GLU A 30 42.09 45.38 84.88
N LYS A 31 43.29 45.97 84.90
CA LYS A 31 44.10 46.18 83.71
C LYS A 31 44.57 44.86 83.08
N GLU A 32 44.99 43.89 83.89
CA GLU A 32 45.37 42.55 83.42
C GLU A 32 44.18 41.79 82.83
N LYS A 33 43.00 41.87 83.48
CA LYS A 33 41.76 41.28 82.95
C LYS A 33 41.33 41.94 81.65
N ALA A 34 41.35 43.26 81.57
CA ALA A 34 41.02 43.99 80.35
C ALA A 34 42.00 43.69 79.21
N GLU A 35 43.30 43.53 79.50
CA GLU A 35 44.30 43.12 78.50
C GLU A 35 44.07 41.68 78.02
N ARG A 36 43.70 40.77 78.93
CA ARG A 36 43.38 39.38 78.59
C ARG A 36 42.09 39.28 77.76
N GLU A 37 41.06 40.04 78.12
CA GLU A 37 39.80 40.10 77.37
C GLU A 37 39.98 40.75 76.00
N ALA A 38 40.80 41.80 75.89
CA ALA A 38 41.16 42.39 74.60
C ALA A 38 41.91 41.40 73.69
N ARG A 39 42.86 40.64 74.23
CA ARG A 39 43.57 39.59 73.48
C ARG A 39 42.64 38.45 73.05
N GLU A 40 41.70 38.06 73.91
CA GLU A 40 40.73 37.03 73.58
C GLU A 40 39.73 37.51 72.52
N ALA A 41 39.30 38.78 72.59
CA ALA A 41 38.45 39.40 71.58
C ALA A 41 39.16 39.53 70.23
N GLU A 42 40.44 39.91 70.20
CA GLU A 42 41.25 39.93 68.98
C GLU A 42 41.42 38.53 68.38
N ALA A 43 41.69 37.51 69.21
CA ALA A 43 41.81 36.13 68.74
C ALA A 43 40.49 35.60 68.14
N ARG A 44 39.34 35.91 68.77
CA ARG A 44 38.02 35.55 68.25
C ARG A 44 37.72 36.27 66.93
N ALA A 45 38.05 37.55 66.83
CA ALA A 45 37.87 38.33 65.60
C ALA A 45 38.76 37.84 64.45
N GLN A 46 39.96 37.33 64.73
CA GLN A 46 40.83 36.70 63.73
C GLN A 46 40.24 35.38 63.22
N ILE A 47 39.75 34.53 64.12
CA ILE A 47 39.11 33.25 63.76
C ILE A 47 37.83 33.49 62.94
N GLU A 48 37.01 34.47 63.32
CA GLU A 48 35.79 34.81 62.58
C GLU A 48 36.10 35.33 61.16
N LYS A 49 37.14 36.15 61.00
CA LYS A 49 37.62 36.60 59.69
C LYS A 49 38.11 35.44 58.83
N GLU A 50 38.87 34.51 59.40
CA GLU A 50 39.37 33.34 58.66
C GLU A 50 38.22 32.40 58.24
N ILE A 51 37.22 32.19 59.10
CA ILE A 51 36.02 31.40 58.76
C ILE A 51 35.24 32.08 57.63
N ARG A 52 35.05 33.40 57.70
CA ARG A 52 34.34 34.15 56.65
C ARG A 52 35.08 34.12 55.32
N GLU A 53 36.40 34.30 55.34
CA GLU A 53 37.23 34.23 54.13
C GLU A 53 37.20 32.83 53.51
N LYS A 54 37.28 31.77 54.31
CA LYS A 54 37.13 30.38 53.82
C LYS A 54 35.75 30.12 53.22
N LEU A 55 34.69 30.65 53.82
CA LEU A 55 33.33 30.48 53.34
C LEU A 55 33.08 31.28 52.04
N GLU A 56 33.62 32.49 51.94
CA GLU A 56 33.59 33.30 50.71
C GLU A 56 34.43 32.65 49.59
N ALA A 57 35.60 32.08 49.91
CA ALA A 57 36.42 31.34 48.95
C ALA A 57 35.72 30.06 48.44
N GLU A 58 35.04 29.31 49.33
CA GLU A 58 34.27 28.14 48.94
C GLU A 58 33.07 28.51 48.06
N GLN A 59 32.36 29.60 48.37
CA GLN A 59 31.26 30.08 47.53
C GLN A 59 31.73 30.57 46.16
N ARG A 60 32.89 31.24 46.09
CA ARG A 60 33.49 31.64 44.82
C ARG A 60 33.93 30.44 44.00
N ALA A 61 34.56 29.45 44.61
CA ALA A 61 34.95 28.21 43.92
C ALA A 61 33.73 27.44 43.38
N LYS A 62 32.65 27.34 44.16
CA LYS A 62 31.39 26.73 43.71
C LYS A 62 30.73 27.52 42.59
N ALA A 63 30.73 28.85 42.66
CA ALA A 63 30.17 29.71 41.62
C ALA A 63 30.99 29.62 40.31
N GLU A 64 32.32 29.55 40.40
CA GLU A 64 33.20 29.36 39.25
C GLU A 64 33.04 27.97 38.63
N GLU A 65 32.92 26.91 39.44
CA GLU A 65 32.65 25.55 38.95
C GLU A 65 31.28 25.46 38.26
N GLU A 66 30.26 26.09 38.83
CA GLU A 66 28.92 26.13 38.24
C GLU A 66 28.89 26.96 36.95
N ALA A 67 29.59 28.10 36.91
CA ALA A 67 29.74 28.90 35.70
C ALA A 67 30.49 28.14 34.60
N ALA A 68 31.55 27.40 34.96
CA ALA A 68 32.30 26.56 34.02
C ALA A 68 31.44 25.41 33.48
N LYS A 69 30.62 24.76 34.33
CA LYS A 69 29.67 23.72 33.89
C LYS A 69 28.60 24.28 32.96
N ARG A 70 27.99 25.42 33.31
CA ARG A 70 27.00 26.08 32.45
C ARG A 70 27.59 26.51 31.10
N ALA A 71 28.80 27.05 31.09
CA ALA A 71 29.50 27.42 29.86
C ALA A 71 29.87 26.20 28.99
N ALA A 72 30.22 25.06 29.61
CA ALA A 72 30.49 23.81 28.91
C ALA A 72 29.20 23.20 28.33
N GLU A 73 28.11 23.21 29.08
CA GLU A 73 26.79 22.74 28.62
C GLU A 73 26.25 23.63 27.49
N GLU A 74 26.42 24.95 27.57
CA GLU A 74 25.99 25.87 26.50
C GLU A 74 26.80 25.65 25.21
N LYS A 75 28.11 25.45 25.32
CA LYS A 75 28.96 25.10 24.17
C LYS A 75 28.58 23.75 23.56
N ALA A 76 28.34 22.73 24.38
CA ALA A 76 27.90 21.42 23.92
C ALA A 76 26.49 21.49 23.28
N ALA A 77 25.58 22.28 23.84
CA ALA A 77 24.25 22.52 23.28
C ALA A 77 24.31 23.26 21.93
N ALA A 78 25.18 24.27 21.81
CA ALA A 78 25.39 25.00 20.57
C ALA A 78 26.00 24.12 19.47
N GLU A 79 26.99 23.28 19.81
CA GLU A 79 27.58 22.32 18.88
C GLU A 79 26.57 21.25 18.45
N ALA A 80 25.80 20.70 19.39
CA ALA A 80 24.74 19.75 19.08
C ALA A 80 23.62 20.36 18.22
N ALA A 81 23.26 21.62 18.45
CA ALA A 81 22.30 22.34 17.63
C ALA A 81 22.84 22.59 16.22
N ALA A 82 24.11 22.97 16.09
CA ALA A 82 24.77 23.15 14.79
C ALA A 82 24.88 21.83 14.01
N ALA A 83 25.18 20.71 14.70
CA ALA A 83 25.23 19.39 14.08
C ALA A 83 23.85 18.92 13.61
N LYS A 84 22.80 19.13 14.42
CA LYS A 84 21.41 18.83 14.04
C LYS A 84 20.95 19.68 12.84
N ALA A 85 21.26 20.98 12.82
CA ALA A 85 20.92 21.86 11.70
C ALA A 85 21.63 21.43 10.39
N LYS A 86 22.90 21.01 10.47
CA LYS A 86 23.62 20.47 9.30
C LYS A 86 23.02 19.16 8.79
N ALA A 87 22.69 18.23 9.70
CA ALA A 87 22.06 16.96 9.34
C ALA A 87 20.67 17.17 8.73
N GLU A 88 19.87 18.09 9.28
CA GLU A 88 18.54 18.42 8.74
C GLU A 88 18.64 19.09 7.36
N ALA A 89 19.60 19.99 7.15
CA ALA A 89 19.85 20.61 5.85
C ALA A 89 20.31 19.58 4.79
N GLU A 90 21.16 18.63 5.17
CA GLU A 90 21.60 17.56 4.27
C GLU A 90 20.45 16.61 3.90
N LEU A 91 19.61 16.23 4.87
CA LEU A 91 18.41 15.44 4.64
C LEU A 91 17.39 16.18 3.75
N ALA A 92 17.19 17.48 3.97
CA ALA A 92 16.33 18.31 3.12
C ALA A 92 16.86 18.40 1.69
N ALA A 93 18.17 18.57 1.51
CA ALA A 93 18.81 18.58 0.19
C ALA A 93 18.71 17.22 -0.51
N ALA A 94 18.91 16.11 0.20
CA ALA A 94 18.74 14.76 -0.34
C ALA A 94 17.29 14.49 -0.76
N LYS A 95 16.32 14.91 0.06
CA LYS A 95 14.90 14.80 -0.26
C LYS A 95 14.51 15.65 -1.47
N ALA A 96 14.99 16.88 -1.56
CA ALA A 96 14.76 17.75 -2.73
C ALA A 96 15.33 17.15 -4.02
N LYS A 97 16.54 16.55 -3.97
CA LYS A 97 17.11 15.83 -5.11
C LYS A 97 16.28 14.62 -5.51
N ALA A 98 15.82 13.82 -4.55
CA ALA A 98 14.97 12.67 -4.82
C ALA A 98 13.60 13.06 -5.40
N ASP A 99 13.00 14.16 -4.92
CA ASP A 99 11.73 14.67 -5.44
C ASP A 99 11.89 15.27 -6.84
N ALA A 100 13.02 15.93 -7.13
CA ALA A 100 13.35 16.40 -8.48
C ALA A 100 13.53 15.23 -9.47
N GLU A 101 14.26 14.18 -9.07
CA GLU A 101 14.43 12.97 -9.91
C GLU A 101 13.09 12.26 -10.15
N ARG A 102 12.23 12.18 -9.13
CA ARG A 102 10.86 11.62 -9.28
C ARG A 102 10.02 12.45 -10.24
N ALA A 103 10.10 13.78 -10.17
CA ALA A 103 9.38 14.67 -11.08
C ALA A 103 9.85 14.49 -12.53
N GLU A 104 11.17 14.35 -12.75
CA GLU A 104 11.73 14.07 -14.08
C GLU A 104 11.27 12.70 -14.61
N ARG A 105 11.33 11.65 -13.80
CA ARG A 105 10.83 10.31 -14.17
C ARG A 105 9.34 10.33 -14.51
N LEU A 106 8.52 11.09 -13.78
CA LEU A 106 7.10 11.26 -14.07
C LEU A 106 6.88 12.03 -15.39
N LYS A 107 7.68 13.06 -15.66
CA LYS A 107 7.61 13.81 -16.93
C LYS A 107 7.99 12.91 -18.11
N ALA A 108 9.07 12.14 -18.00
CA ALA A 108 9.49 11.18 -19.02
C ALA A 108 8.45 10.07 -19.25
N ALA A 109 7.79 9.58 -18.18
CA ALA A 109 6.72 8.59 -18.28
C ALA A 109 5.48 9.15 -19.00
N ARG A 110 5.10 10.41 -18.70
CA ARG A 110 3.99 11.09 -19.40
C ARG A 110 4.30 11.30 -20.88
N GLU A 111 5.52 11.70 -21.21
CA GLU A 111 5.93 11.88 -22.61
C GLU A 111 5.93 10.54 -23.38
N ARG A 112 6.42 9.46 -22.77
CA ARG A 112 6.35 8.11 -23.36
C ARG A 112 4.90 7.66 -23.56
N ALA A 113 4.02 7.90 -22.59
CA ALA A 113 2.60 7.58 -22.69
C ALA A 113 1.90 8.39 -23.79
N GLN A 114 2.27 9.66 -23.97
CA GLN A 114 1.76 10.49 -25.05
C GLN A 114 2.23 9.98 -26.42
N ARG A 115 3.53 9.64 -26.56
CA ARG A 115 4.07 9.05 -27.78
C ARG A 115 3.42 7.70 -28.13
N ASP A 116 3.14 6.85 -27.14
CA ASP A 116 2.42 5.58 -27.37
C ASP A 116 0.97 5.82 -27.82
N ARG A 117 0.26 6.80 -27.22
CA ARG A 117 -1.09 7.18 -27.66
C ARG A 117 -1.11 7.74 -29.08
N GLU A 118 -0.17 8.62 -29.42
CA GLU A 118 -0.04 9.17 -30.77
C GLU A 118 0.31 8.08 -31.79
N ALA A 119 1.18 7.12 -31.43
CA ALA A 119 1.50 5.97 -32.28
C ALA A 119 0.27 5.08 -32.51
N ARG A 120 -0.52 4.81 -31.47
CA ARG A 120 -1.77 4.05 -31.59
C ARG A 120 -2.81 4.77 -32.45
N GLN A 121 -2.97 6.09 -32.28
CA GLN A 121 -3.88 6.89 -33.11
C GLN A 121 -3.46 6.89 -34.58
N LYS A 122 -2.15 6.99 -34.87
CA LYS A 122 -1.64 6.90 -36.25
C LYS A 122 -1.89 5.52 -36.85
N ALA A 123 -1.63 4.45 -36.10
CA ALA A 123 -1.89 3.08 -36.54
C ALA A 123 -3.39 2.80 -36.75
N GLU A 124 -4.25 3.33 -35.87
CA GLU A 124 -5.70 3.22 -36.01
C GLU A 124 -6.22 4.02 -37.20
N ALA A 125 -5.70 5.24 -37.42
CA ALA A 125 -6.03 6.05 -38.59
C ALA A 125 -5.57 5.39 -39.91
N GLU A 126 -4.39 4.76 -39.93
CA GLU A 126 -3.93 3.99 -41.08
C GLU A 126 -4.84 2.78 -41.35
N LYS A 127 -5.18 2.01 -40.31
CA LYS A 127 -6.14 0.90 -40.42
C LYS A 127 -7.51 1.36 -40.91
N ALA A 128 -8.00 2.51 -40.43
CA ALA A 128 -9.26 3.09 -40.88
C ALA A 128 -9.20 3.48 -42.37
N LYS A 129 -8.10 4.10 -42.82
CA LYS A 129 -7.90 4.42 -44.25
C LYS A 129 -7.84 3.18 -45.13
N ILE A 130 -7.15 2.12 -44.68
CA ILE A 130 -7.09 0.85 -45.40
C ILE A 130 -8.49 0.22 -45.49
N ALA A 131 -9.24 0.18 -44.38
CA ALA A 131 -10.60 -0.35 -44.36
C ALA A 131 -11.57 0.47 -45.21
N GLU A 132 -11.43 1.79 -45.25
CA GLU A 132 -12.23 2.66 -46.13
C GLU A 132 -11.90 2.42 -47.61
N ALA A 133 -10.62 2.31 -47.97
CA ALA A 133 -10.21 2.00 -49.33
C ALA A 133 -10.71 0.61 -49.78
N GLU A 134 -10.71 -0.37 -48.89
CA GLU A 134 -11.26 -1.71 -49.15
C GLU A 134 -12.78 -1.66 -49.35
N ARG A 135 -13.50 -0.92 -48.51
CA ARG A 135 -14.95 -0.68 -48.68
C ARG A 135 -15.27 0.01 -50.00
N MET A 136 -14.47 0.99 -50.41
CA MET A 136 -14.65 1.67 -51.70
C MET A 136 -14.41 0.73 -52.88
N ARG A 137 -13.38 -0.13 -52.81
CA ARG A 137 -13.14 -1.16 -53.83
C ARG A 137 -14.28 -2.18 -53.90
N ALA A 138 -14.75 -2.66 -52.75
CA ALA A 138 -15.87 -3.59 -52.68
C ALA A 138 -17.18 -2.97 -53.21
N ALA A 139 -17.44 -1.70 -52.91
CA ALA A 139 -18.59 -0.98 -53.45
C ALA A 139 -18.52 -0.82 -54.96
N ALA A 140 -17.34 -0.47 -55.51
CA ALA A 140 -17.14 -0.37 -56.95
C ALA A 140 -17.27 -1.74 -57.65
N GLU A 141 -16.77 -2.81 -57.06
CA GLU A 141 -16.95 -4.17 -57.59
C GLU A 141 -18.42 -4.59 -57.60
N ALA A 142 -19.15 -4.34 -56.52
CA ALA A 142 -20.58 -4.62 -56.43
C ALA A 142 -21.39 -3.84 -57.48
N GLU A 143 -21.01 -2.58 -57.76
CA GLU A 143 -21.62 -1.79 -58.84
C GLU A 143 -21.35 -2.41 -60.21
N ARG A 144 -20.12 -2.84 -60.49
CA ARG A 144 -19.77 -3.51 -61.76
C ARG A 144 -20.54 -4.81 -61.95
N VAL A 145 -20.73 -5.60 -60.90
CA VAL A 145 -21.54 -6.83 -60.94
C VAL A 145 -23.00 -6.52 -61.24
N ARG A 146 -23.58 -5.49 -60.60
CA ARG A 146 -24.96 -5.05 -60.87
C ARG A 146 -25.14 -4.56 -62.30
N ALA A 147 -24.21 -3.75 -62.81
CA ALA A 147 -24.24 -3.25 -64.18
C ALA A 147 -24.09 -4.40 -65.20
N ALA A 148 -23.24 -5.39 -64.93
CA ALA A 148 -23.10 -6.56 -65.79
C ALA A 148 -24.38 -7.41 -65.83
N ALA A 149 -25.02 -7.64 -64.67
CA ALA A 149 -26.28 -8.37 -64.58
C ALA A 149 -27.42 -7.62 -65.30
N GLU A 150 -27.48 -6.29 -65.20
CA GLU A 150 -28.46 -5.48 -65.93
C GLU A 150 -28.23 -5.55 -67.45
N ALA A 151 -26.98 -5.45 -67.90
CA ALA A 151 -26.65 -5.60 -69.32
C ALA A 151 -27.02 -7.00 -69.87
N GLU A 152 -26.83 -8.05 -69.07
CA GLU A 152 -27.27 -9.40 -69.43
C GLU A 152 -28.79 -9.49 -69.53
N ARG A 153 -29.54 -8.91 -68.58
CA ARG A 153 -31.00 -8.87 -68.64
C ARG A 153 -31.53 -8.12 -69.87
N ILE A 154 -30.87 -7.02 -70.26
CA ILE A 154 -31.21 -6.27 -71.47
C ILE A 154 -30.96 -7.14 -72.72
N ARG A 155 -29.83 -7.85 -72.78
CA ARG A 155 -29.53 -8.76 -73.90
C ARG A 155 -30.54 -9.92 -73.99
N ALA A 156 -30.86 -10.54 -72.86
CA ALA A 156 -31.85 -11.61 -72.80
C ALA A 156 -33.26 -11.11 -73.18
N ALA A 157 -33.64 -9.90 -72.78
CA ALA A 157 -34.91 -9.29 -73.18
C ALA A 157 -34.97 -9.02 -74.69
N ALA A 158 -33.89 -8.49 -75.28
CA ALA A 158 -33.78 -8.27 -76.72
C ALA A 158 -33.82 -9.59 -77.51
N GLU A 159 -33.16 -10.64 -77.03
CA GLU A 159 -33.23 -11.97 -77.64
C GLU A 159 -34.64 -12.57 -77.58
N ALA A 160 -35.31 -12.47 -76.43
CA ALA A 160 -36.69 -12.90 -76.28
C ALA A 160 -37.65 -12.15 -77.22
N GLU A 161 -37.43 -10.84 -77.42
CA GLU A 161 -38.20 -10.05 -78.39
C GLU A 161 -37.96 -10.52 -79.82
N ARG A 162 -36.70 -10.81 -80.20
CA ARG A 162 -36.38 -11.36 -81.53
C ARG A 162 -37.03 -12.72 -81.77
N ILE A 163 -37.06 -13.59 -80.76
CA ILE A 163 -37.74 -14.88 -80.84
C ILE A 163 -39.24 -14.68 -81.04
N ARG A 164 -39.89 -13.80 -80.26
CA ARG A 164 -41.32 -13.49 -80.43
C ARG A 164 -41.65 -12.88 -81.79
N ALA A 165 -40.78 -11.99 -82.30
CA ALA A 165 -40.94 -11.40 -83.63
C ALA A 165 -40.82 -12.46 -84.74
N ALA A 166 -39.85 -13.37 -84.64
CA ALA A 166 -39.68 -14.48 -85.57
C ALA A 166 -40.86 -15.47 -85.51
N GLU A 167 -41.37 -15.78 -84.33
CA GLU A 167 -42.56 -16.63 -84.17
C GLU A 167 -43.81 -15.96 -84.76
N ALA A 168 -44.01 -14.66 -84.51
CA ALA A 168 -45.11 -13.91 -85.11
C ALA A 168 -45.02 -13.86 -86.65
N GLU A 169 -43.81 -13.73 -87.20
CA GLU A 169 -43.59 -13.82 -88.66
C GLU A 169 -43.93 -15.22 -89.19
N ARG A 170 -43.50 -16.28 -88.50
CA ARG A 170 -43.86 -17.66 -88.87
C ARG A 170 -45.37 -17.90 -88.82
N ILE A 171 -46.06 -17.37 -87.81
CA ILE A 171 -47.52 -17.44 -87.72
C ILE A 171 -48.17 -16.70 -88.88
N ARG A 172 -47.73 -15.47 -89.19
CA ARG A 172 -48.23 -14.70 -90.34
C ARG A 172 -47.97 -15.39 -91.68
N ALA A 173 -46.80 -16.02 -91.84
CA ALA A 173 -46.47 -16.78 -93.04
C ALA A 173 -47.37 -18.02 -93.17
N ALA A 174 -47.60 -18.76 -92.08
CA ALA A 174 -48.51 -19.90 -92.05
C ALA A 174 -49.97 -19.49 -92.31
N GLU A 175 -50.43 -18.36 -91.76
CA GLU A 175 -51.75 -17.82 -92.05
C GLU A 175 -51.89 -17.36 -93.51
N ALA A 176 -50.87 -16.69 -94.07
CA ALA A 176 -50.86 -16.31 -95.48
C ALA A 176 -50.88 -17.54 -96.41
N GLU A 177 -50.17 -18.62 -96.04
CA GLU A 177 -50.22 -19.90 -96.75
C GLU A 177 -51.61 -20.54 -96.66
N ARG A 178 -52.24 -20.54 -95.46
CA ARG A 178 -53.61 -21.01 -95.28
C ARG A 178 -54.62 -20.19 -96.07
N ILE A 179 -54.45 -18.88 -96.18
CA ILE A 179 -55.31 -18.01 -96.99
C ILE A 179 -55.12 -18.33 -98.47
N LYS A 180 -53.88 -18.49 -98.96
CA LYS A 180 -53.64 -18.94 -100.34
C LYS A 180 -54.19 -20.33 -100.64
N ALA A 181 -54.10 -21.26 -99.69
CA ALA A 181 -54.68 -22.59 -99.80
C ALA A 181 -56.22 -22.53 -99.80
N ALA A 182 -56.82 -21.66 -98.99
CA ALA A 182 -58.27 -21.42 -98.98
C ALA A 182 -58.75 -20.73 -100.26
N GLU A 183 -57.97 -19.80 -100.84
CA GLU A 183 -58.27 -19.14 -102.11
C GLU A 183 -58.11 -20.10 -103.30
N ALA A 184 -57.12 -21.01 -103.26
CA ALA A 184 -57.00 -22.11 -104.21
C ALA A 184 -58.16 -23.13 -104.08
N ALA A 185 -58.62 -23.40 -102.86
CA ALA A 185 -59.81 -24.21 -102.62
C ALA A 185 -61.11 -23.50 -103.09
N ALA A 186 -61.19 -22.17 -102.96
CA ALA A 186 -62.29 -21.37 -103.49
C ALA A 186 -62.29 -21.30 -105.03
N ALA A 187 -61.12 -21.32 -105.68
CA ALA A 187 -60.99 -21.42 -107.14
C ALA A 187 -61.40 -22.79 -107.71
N ALA A 188 -61.40 -23.86 -106.88
CA ALA A 188 -61.86 -25.19 -107.26
C ALA A 188 -63.38 -25.41 -107.11
N ALA A 189 -64.11 -24.47 -106.50
CA ALA A 189 -65.54 -24.59 -106.26
C ALA A 189 -66.29 -23.39 -106.86
N ALA A 190 -66.32 -23.32 -108.19
CA ALA A 190 -67.23 -22.45 -108.92
C ALA A 190 -68.62 -23.10 -109.05
N ALA A 191 -69.64 -22.30 -108.69
CA ALA A 191 -71.08 -22.40 -108.99
C ALA A 191 -72.04 -22.85 -107.85
N PRO A 192 -73.21 -22.19 -107.72
CA PRO A 192 -73.73 -21.63 -106.46
C PRO A 192 -75.17 -22.15 -106.14
N GLU A 193 -75.86 -21.87 -105.02
CA GLU A 193 -76.41 -20.59 -104.56
C GLU A 193 -77.04 -20.67 -103.14
N ILE A 194 -76.76 -19.65 -102.31
CA ILE A 194 -77.63 -18.75 -101.50
C ILE A 194 -78.95 -19.33 -100.90
N THR A 195 -79.35 -19.21 -99.63
CA THR A 195 -79.49 -18.04 -98.71
C THR A 195 -79.75 -18.59 -97.27
N SER A 196 -78.94 -18.20 -96.28
CA SER A 196 -79.24 -17.20 -95.23
C SER A 196 -80.12 -17.63 -94.03
N THR A 197 -79.45 -17.76 -92.88
CA THR A 197 -79.72 -16.99 -91.64
C THR A 197 -80.77 -17.46 -90.61
N ARG A 198 -80.24 -17.70 -89.39
CA ARG A 198 -80.82 -17.59 -88.01
C ARG A 198 -81.80 -18.69 -87.56
N ARG A 199 -81.81 -19.14 -86.29
CA ARG A 199 -81.08 -18.78 -85.06
C ARG A 199 -81.23 -19.93 -84.04
N SER A 200 -80.18 -20.12 -83.24
CA SER A 200 -80.14 -20.57 -81.82
C SER A 200 -81.02 -21.73 -81.31
N THR A 201 -80.36 -22.85 -80.98
CA THR A 201 -80.54 -23.66 -79.75
C THR A 201 -79.16 -24.26 -79.42
N THR A 202 -78.61 -23.95 -78.23
CA THR A 202 -78.58 -24.81 -77.04
C THR A 202 -77.35 -25.73 -76.98
N TYR A 203 -76.55 -25.43 -75.95
CA TYR A 203 -75.75 -26.35 -75.13
C TYR A 203 -74.37 -26.82 -75.62
N GLY A 204 -73.36 -26.49 -74.81
CA GLY A 204 -72.18 -27.33 -74.64
C GLY A 204 -70.87 -26.57 -74.58
N GLY A 205 -70.39 -26.29 -73.36
CA GLY A 205 -68.95 -26.32 -73.07
C GLY A 205 -68.26 -24.98 -72.78
N ILE A 206 -68.17 -24.66 -71.49
CA ILE A 206 -66.92 -24.41 -70.73
C ILE A 206 -65.90 -23.47 -71.42
N GLY A 207 -65.50 -22.32 -70.87
CA GLY A 207 -65.68 -21.76 -69.55
C GLY A 207 -64.88 -20.46 -69.47
N GLY A 208 -65.42 -19.48 -68.76
CA GLY A 208 -64.75 -18.19 -68.57
C GLY A 208 -65.62 -17.24 -67.74
N GLY A 209 -65.03 -16.76 -66.63
CA GLY A 209 -65.48 -15.61 -65.83
C GLY A 209 -66.75 -15.84 -65.01
N GLU A 210 -66.95 -15.25 -63.85
CA GLU A 210 -66.15 -14.39 -62.98
C GLU A 210 -67.02 -14.17 -61.72
N ARG A 211 -66.39 -14.00 -60.56
CA ARG A 211 -66.92 -13.32 -59.35
C ARG A 211 -68.10 -13.97 -58.63
N LEU A 212 -67.84 -14.54 -57.45
CA LEU A 212 -68.14 -13.95 -56.13
C LEU A 212 -67.82 -15.01 -55.07
N ASP A 213 -66.77 -14.84 -54.27
CA ASP A 213 -66.76 -15.41 -52.92
C ASP A 213 -65.79 -14.66 -51.98
N PRO A 214 -66.25 -14.18 -50.81
CA PRO A 214 -65.51 -13.24 -49.96
C PRO A 214 -64.77 -13.90 -48.77
N TYR A 215 -64.34 -15.16 -48.85
CA TYR A 215 -63.50 -15.78 -47.81
C TYR A 215 -62.62 -16.92 -48.36
N ALA A 216 -61.42 -16.59 -48.86
CA ALA A 216 -60.35 -17.56 -49.08
C ALA A 216 -58.98 -16.88 -48.94
N GLY A 217 -58.26 -17.17 -47.85
CA GLY A 217 -56.90 -16.67 -47.68
C GLY A 217 -56.27 -17.02 -46.34
N VAL A 218 -55.68 -18.22 -46.23
CA VAL A 218 -54.80 -18.62 -45.13
C VAL A 218 -53.55 -19.30 -45.71
N ARG A 219 -52.41 -18.58 -45.74
CA ARG A 219 -51.05 -18.99 -45.29
C ARG A 219 -49.92 -18.10 -45.86
N SER A 220 -49.11 -17.61 -44.93
CA SER A 220 -47.85 -16.83 -44.99
C SER A 220 -46.58 -17.73 -45.19
N PRO A 221 -45.31 -17.22 -45.13
CA PRO A 221 -44.63 -16.01 -45.68
C PRO A 221 -43.17 -16.34 -46.20
N PRO A 222 -42.10 -15.48 -46.27
CA PRO A 222 -41.54 -14.55 -45.24
C PRO A 222 -41.21 -13.10 -45.69
N ALA A 223 -40.80 -12.27 -44.71
CA ALA A 223 -40.77 -10.80 -44.70
C ALA A 223 -39.34 -10.16 -44.63
N PRO A 224 -39.21 -8.82 -44.83
CA PRO A 224 -38.01 -8.04 -44.48
C PRO A 224 -38.17 -7.08 -43.28
N SER A 225 -37.06 -6.99 -42.52
CA SER A 225 -36.40 -5.88 -41.78
C SER A 225 -37.13 -4.65 -41.17
N VAL A 226 -36.99 -4.57 -39.83
CA VAL A 226 -36.53 -3.46 -38.91
C VAL A 226 -37.13 -2.03 -39.03
N THR A 227 -37.71 -1.50 -37.93
CA THR A 227 -37.20 -0.35 -37.13
C THR A 227 -38.04 -0.05 -35.88
N SER A 228 -37.31 0.04 -34.75
CA SER A 228 -37.54 0.66 -33.43
C SER A 228 -38.71 1.65 -33.24
N THR A 229 -39.37 1.61 -32.06
CA THR A 229 -39.34 2.70 -31.03
C THR A 229 -40.33 2.43 -29.85
N GLN A 230 -39.86 2.62 -28.60
CA GLN A 230 -40.58 2.71 -27.29
C GLN A 230 -41.12 1.38 -26.70
N SER A 231 -41.19 1.09 -25.39
CA SER A 231 -40.79 1.73 -24.13
C SER A 231 -40.89 0.68 -22.99
N SER A 232 -40.33 1.01 -21.83
CA SER A 232 -40.05 0.21 -20.63
C SER A 232 -41.20 -0.59 -19.98
N HIS A 233 -40.90 -1.78 -19.43
CA HIS A 233 -41.22 -2.13 -18.03
C HIS A 233 -40.32 -3.24 -17.44
N ILE A 234 -39.90 -2.99 -16.19
CA ILE A 234 -39.10 -3.83 -15.30
C ILE A 234 -39.86 -5.13 -14.97
N LYS A 235 -39.23 -6.29 -15.18
CA LYS A 235 -39.52 -7.51 -14.41
C LYS A 235 -38.22 -8.28 -14.18
N ALA A 236 -37.84 -8.35 -12.91
CA ALA A 236 -36.83 -9.25 -12.40
C ALA A 236 -37.24 -10.70 -12.67
N THR A 237 -36.31 -11.52 -13.14
CA THR A 237 -36.43 -12.98 -13.12
C THR A 237 -35.07 -13.56 -12.81
N VAL A 238 -35.01 -14.13 -11.60
CA VAL A 238 -33.95 -14.96 -11.07
C VAL A 238 -33.70 -16.13 -12.03
N THR A 239 -32.46 -16.33 -12.46
CA THR A 239 -32.03 -17.57 -13.10
C THR A 239 -30.97 -18.28 -12.26
N PRO A 240 -30.96 -19.63 -12.25
CA PRO A 240 -30.32 -20.43 -11.22
C PRO A 240 -28.86 -20.78 -11.54
N LYS A 241 -28.16 -21.10 -10.46
CA LYS A 241 -26.76 -21.53 -10.29
C LYS A 241 -26.17 -22.33 -11.47
N LYS A 242 -25.00 -21.90 -11.96
CA LYS A 242 -24.07 -22.74 -12.74
C LYS A 242 -23.21 -23.57 -11.79
N SER A 243 -23.13 -24.87 -12.07
CA SER A 243 -22.38 -25.87 -11.31
C SER A 243 -20.88 -25.59 -11.24
N TYR A 244 -20.33 -25.88 -10.08
CA TYR A 244 -18.92 -25.84 -9.73
C TYR A 244 -18.10 -26.87 -10.53
N GLU A 245 -17.05 -26.41 -11.20
CA GLU A 245 -16.07 -27.24 -11.91
C GLU A 245 -14.83 -27.39 -11.02
N LYS A 246 -14.49 -28.64 -10.67
CA LYS A 246 -13.35 -28.96 -9.78
C LYS A 246 -12.05 -28.89 -10.58
N PRO A 247 -11.00 -28.19 -10.15
CA PRO A 247 -9.68 -28.33 -10.76
C PRO A 247 -9.04 -29.67 -10.34
N SER A 248 -8.89 -30.58 -11.31
CA SER A 248 -8.09 -31.80 -11.18
C SER A 248 -6.61 -31.44 -11.11
N ALA A 249 -6.02 -31.59 -9.93
CA ALA A 249 -4.58 -31.50 -9.72
C ALA A 249 -3.87 -32.72 -10.36
N LYS A 250 -3.04 -32.48 -11.38
CA LYS A 250 -2.03 -33.43 -11.82
C LYS A 250 -0.83 -33.32 -10.88
N SER A 251 -0.70 -34.27 -9.96
CA SER A 251 0.53 -34.52 -9.23
C SER A 251 1.47 -35.32 -10.13
N TYR A 252 2.69 -34.79 -10.32
CA TYR A 252 3.78 -35.48 -10.98
C TYR A 252 4.37 -36.46 -9.96
N LEU A 253 4.00 -37.74 -10.08
CA LEU A 253 4.61 -38.83 -9.34
C LEU A 253 5.83 -39.33 -10.10
N SER A 254 6.94 -39.30 -9.37
CA SER A 254 8.16 -40.04 -9.60
C SER A 254 7.93 -41.52 -9.24
N SER A 255 8.31 -42.44 -10.12
CA SER A 255 8.83 -43.78 -9.79
C SER A 255 9.46 -44.35 -11.06
N GLU A 256 10.78 -44.47 -11.09
CA GLU A 256 11.51 -45.74 -10.91
C GLU A 256 11.55 -46.58 -12.19
N ASP A 257 12.75 -46.70 -12.76
CA ASP A 257 13.21 -47.98 -13.29
C ASP A 257 14.72 -48.12 -13.01
N ALA A 258 15.00 -49.08 -12.14
CA ALA A 258 16.31 -49.54 -11.77
C ALA A 258 16.99 -50.26 -12.95
N GLN A 259 18.26 -49.94 -13.21
CA GLN A 259 19.11 -50.80 -14.03
C GLN A 259 20.46 -51.06 -13.35
N SER A 260 20.53 -52.30 -12.83
CA SER A 260 21.68 -53.22 -12.82
C SER A 260 22.99 -52.80 -12.13
N PHE A 261 23.12 -53.32 -10.91
CA PHE A 261 24.34 -53.63 -10.17
C PHE A 261 25.25 -54.62 -10.93
N VAL A 262 26.45 -54.19 -11.31
CA VAL A 262 27.59 -55.08 -11.59
C VAL A 262 28.88 -54.44 -11.07
N PRO A 263 29.46 -54.88 -9.95
CA PRO A 263 30.83 -54.52 -9.59
C PRO A 263 31.82 -55.49 -10.27
N PRO A 264 32.86 -55.01 -10.97
CA PRO A 264 33.94 -55.89 -11.41
C PRO A 264 34.87 -56.27 -10.25
N PRO A 265 35.54 -57.43 -10.34
CA PRO A 265 36.05 -58.16 -9.19
C PRO A 265 37.32 -57.57 -8.57
N ARG A 266 37.35 -57.64 -7.23
CA ARG A 266 38.50 -57.37 -6.38
C ARG A 266 39.52 -58.50 -6.58
N SER A 267 40.66 -58.22 -7.19
CA SER A 267 41.83 -59.10 -7.09
C SER A 267 42.93 -58.43 -6.29
N THR A 268 43.41 -59.18 -5.30
CA THR A 268 44.51 -58.88 -4.40
C THR A 268 45.83 -59.10 -5.11
N THR A 269 46.74 -58.11 -5.11
CA THR A 269 48.19 -58.34 -4.98
C THR A 269 48.88 -57.00 -4.68
N ALA A 270 49.51 -56.94 -3.51
CA ALA A 270 50.54 -55.95 -3.22
C ALA A 270 51.79 -56.26 -4.03
N ARG A 271 52.38 -55.26 -4.70
CA ARG A 271 53.82 -55.13 -4.93
C ARG A 271 54.16 -53.75 -5.50
N SER A 272 55.28 -53.24 -4.98
CA SER A 272 55.99 -51.99 -5.25
C SER A 272 56.61 -51.90 -6.64
N HIS A 273 56.78 -50.68 -7.16
CA HIS A 273 57.93 -50.06 -7.87
C HIS A 273 57.39 -48.89 -8.74
N VAL A 274 57.76 -47.64 -8.44
CA VAL A 274 58.88 -46.88 -9.02
C VAL A 274 58.77 -46.68 -10.54
N SER A 275 58.54 -45.40 -10.88
CA SER A 275 58.84 -44.65 -12.10
C SER A 275 58.24 -45.05 -13.45
N SER A 276 57.43 -44.14 -13.99
CA SER A 276 57.60 -43.66 -15.35
C SER A 276 57.13 -42.21 -15.45
N GLN A 277 58.12 -41.31 -15.45
CA GLN A 277 58.02 -39.98 -16.08
C GLN A 277 57.50 -40.17 -17.51
N TYR A 278 56.74 -39.19 -18.01
CA TYR A 278 56.13 -39.16 -19.36
C TYR A 278 54.78 -39.87 -19.52
N SER A 279 53.72 -39.17 -19.12
CA SER A 279 52.46 -39.17 -19.85
C SER A 279 51.87 -37.77 -19.76
N GLU A 280 52.12 -37.00 -20.80
CA GLU A 280 51.59 -35.67 -21.02
C GLU A 280 50.08 -35.73 -21.30
N SER A 281 49.38 -34.74 -20.74
CA SER A 281 48.11 -34.21 -21.24
C SER A 281 46.86 -35.11 -21.21
N SER A 282 46.17 -35.07 -20.06
CA SER A 282 44.70 -34.96 -20.04
C SER A 282 44.30 -34.13 -18.82
N TYR A 283 44.76 -32.88 -18.81
CA TYR A 283 44.25 -31.86 -17.93
C TYR A 283 42.84 -31.50 -18.43
N ALA A 284 41.81 -32.14 -17.88
CA ALA A 284 40.53 -31.46 -17.78
C ALA A 284 40.74 -30.38 -16.70
N PRO A 285 40.66 -29.08 -17.04
CA PRO A 285 40.78 -28.05 -16.03
C PRO A 285 39.65 -28.25 -15.03
N SER A 286 39.96 -28.75 -13.84
CA SER A 286 39.07 -28.71 -12.70
C SER A 286 38.78 -27.23 -12.46
N GLN A 287 37.66 -26.76 -13.01
CA GLN A 287 37.00 -25.58 -12.49
C GLN A 287 36.83 -25.85 -11.00
N SER A 288 37.63 -25.16 -10.19
CA SER A 288 37.39 -25.04 -8.76
C SER A 288 35.90 -24.72 -8.63
N THR A 289 35.11 -25.66 -8.11
CA THR A 289 33.81 -25.31 -7.57
C THR A 289 34.13 -24.40 -6.41
N ALA A 290 34.20 -23.10 -6.71
CA ALA A 290 34.42 -22.04 -5.76
C ALA A 290 33.56 -22.39 -4.56
N ARG A 291 34.18 -22.49 -3.38
CA ARG A 291 33.53 -22.73 -2.10
C ARG A 291 32.19 -21.99 -2.12
N THR A 292 31.10 -22.72 -2.37
CA THR A 292 29.80 -22.11 -2.56
C THR A 292 29.35 -21.78 -1.15
N THR A 293 29.77 -20.63 -0.65
CA THR A 293 29.15 -20.04 0.53
C THR A 293 27.67 -19.93 0.15
N PRO A 294 26.77 -20.68 0.82
CA PRO A 294 25.35 -20.57 0.51
C PRO A 294 24.98 -19.08 0.54
N PRO A 295 24.15 -18.59 -0.41
CA PRO A 295 23.78 -17.19 -0.45
C PRO A 295 23.33 -16.78 0.95
N ALA A 296 23.87 -15.67 1.45
CA ALA A 296 23.56 -15.16 2.77
C ALA A 296 22.03 -15.23 2.96
N SER A 297 21.60 -16.04 3.93
CA SER A 297 20.18 -16.25 4.18
C SER A 297 19.53 -14.88 4.28
N ARG A 298 18.55 -14.60 3.43
CA ARG A 298 17.70 -13.40 3.48
C ARG A 298 16.87 -13.30 4.77
N SER A 299 17.23 -14.05 5.81
CA SER A 299 16.57 -14.13 7.09
C SER A 299 17.10 -13.03 8.01
N GLY A 300 16.99 -11.77 7.58
CA GLY A 300 16.98 -10.65 8.52
C GLY A 300 15.61 -10.60 9.21
N PRO A 301 15.46 -9.78 10.28
CA PRO A 301 14.15 -9.54 10.88
C PRO A 301 13.13 -9.13 9.82
N TYR A 302 11.93 -9.70 9.89
CA TYR A 302 10.86 -9.38 8.97
C TYR A 302 10.65 -7.86 8.86
N SER A 303 10.67 -7.35 7.63
CA SER A 303 10.44 -5.94 7.32
C SER A 303 9.55 -5.85 6.09
N THR A 304 8.63 -4.88 6.12
CA THR A 304 7.65 -4.69 5.05
C THR A 304 7.64 -3.26 4.55
N ALA A 305 7.58 -3.10 3.22
CA ALA A 305 7.47 -1.81 2.55
C ALA A 305 6.02 -1.25 2.60
N ASP A 306 5.05 -2.08 2.98
CA ASP A 306 3.64 -1.68 2.98
C ASP A 306 3.37 -0.62 4.07
N PRO A 307 2.82 0.56 3.73
CA PRO A 307 2.54 1.61 4.71
C PRO A 307 1.38 1.27 5.65
N ASN A 308 0.60 0.24 5.33
CA ASN A 308 -0.55 -0.21 6.13
C ASN A 308 -0.19 -1.32 7.13
N LYS A 309 1.01 -1.88 7.02
CA LYS A 309 1.50 -2.94 7.90
C LYS A 309 2.62 -2.35 8.76
N ILE A 310 2.33 -2.22 10.04
CA ILE A 310 3.28 -1.71 11.04
C ILE A 310 3.88 -2.91 11.72
N VAL A 311 5.19 -3.13 11.60
CA VAL A 311 5.84 -4.24 12.33
C VAL A 311 5.92 -3.86 13.82
N ILE A 312 5.46 -4.75 14.68
CA ILE A 312 5.39 -4.51 16.13
C ILE A 312 6.20 -5.57 16.89
N LYS A 313 6.85 -5.15 17.98
CA LYS A 313 7.64 -6.06 18.81
C LYS A 313 6.75 -6.83 19.79
N ALA A 314 5.73 -6.18 20.34
CA ALA A 314 4.82 -6.81 21.27
C ALA A 314 3.47 -6.08 21.41
N VAL A 315 2.47 -6.80 21.88
CA VAL A 315 1.16 -6.31 22.32
C VAL A 315 0.91 -6.80 23.74
N TYR A 316 0.51 -5.90 24.62
CA TYR A 316 0.16 -6.20 26.00
C TYR A 316 -1.27 -5.77 26.28
N LEU A 317 -2.02 -6.63 26.94
CA LEU A 317 -3.35 -6.32 27.44
C LEU A 317 -3.25 -5.99 28.93
N PHE A 318 -3.61 -4.77 29.30
CA PHE A 318 -3.70 -4.31 30.68
C PHE A 318 -5.15 -4.19 31.11
N ASN A 319 -5.39 -4.45 32.39
CA ASN A 319 -6.62 -4.14 33.10
C ASN A 319 -6.27 -3.15 34.21
N ASP A 320 -7.19 -2.26 34.58
CA ASP A 320 -6.98 -1.29 35.65
C ASP A 320 -6.80 -1.95 37.04
N LEU A 321 -7.32 -3.16 37.20
CA LEU A 321 -7.27 -3.92 38.45
C LEU A 321 -5.87 -4.42 38.81
N PHE A 322 -4.99 -4.63 37.82
CA PHE A 322 -3.67 -5.23 38.05
C PHE A 322 -2.56 -4.45 37.33
N PRO A 323 -1.46 -4.12 38.03
CA PRO A 323 -0.35 -3.39 37.42
C PRO A 323 0.46 -4.25 36.43
N LYS A 324 0.20 -5.56 36.35
CA LYS A 324 0.84 -6.49 35.41
C LYS A 324 -0.07 -6.72 34.20
N PRO A 325 0.50 -6.96 33.00
CA PRO A 325 -0.31 -7.30 31.83
C PRO A 325 -1.04 -8.63 32.06
N VAL A 326 -2.32 -8.66 31.70
CA VAL A 326 -3.20 -9.85 31.77
C VAL A 326 -2.83 -10.86 30.68
N ALA A 327 -2.53 -10.37 29.49
CA ALA A 327 -2.08 -11.16 28.37
C ALA A 327 -0.97 -10.43 27.63
N GLN A 328 -0.13 -11.18 26.93
CA GLN A 328 0.92 -10.64 26.08
C GLN A 328 1.08 -11.45 24.79
N LEU A 329 1.44 -10.76 23.73
CA LEU A 329 1.83 -11.33 22.45
C LEU A 329 3.15 -10.68 22.05
N VAL A 330 4.23 -11.47 22.01
CA VAL A 330 5.59 -10.94 21.78
C VAL A 330 6.16 -11.60 20.52
N ALA A 331 6.71 -10.80 19.62
CA ALA A 331 7.35 -11.28 18.41
C ALA A 331 8.52 -12.23 18.75
N ASN A 332 8.74 -13.27 17.93
CA ASN A 332 9.74 -14.32 18.15
C ASN A 332 9.59 -15.14 19.45
N VAL A 333 8.44 -15.08 20.12
CA VAL A 333 8.18 -15.86 21.34
C VAL A 333 7.05 -16.85 21.12
N GLY A 334 7.33 -18.13 21.42
CA GLY A 334 6.34 -19.20 21.35
C GLY A 334 5.89 -19.47 19.92
N ARG A 335 4.62 -19.22 19.61
CA ARG A 335 4.02 -19.45 18.29
C ARG A 335 4.02 -18.20 17.40
N VAL A 336 4.52 -17.06 17.88
CA VAL A 336 4.50 -15.79 17.16
C VAL A 336 5.84 -15.59 16.46
N THR A 337 5.82 -15.32 15.16
CA THR A 337 7.06 -15.04 14.41
C THR A 337 7.49 -13.57 14.56
N ASP A 338 8.59 -13.21 13.92
CA ASP A 338 9.03 -11.83 13.75
C ASP A 338 8.09 -11.00 12.85
N GLY A 339 7.19 -11.65 12.11
CA GLY A 339 6.19 -11.04 11.24
C GLY A 339 4.95 -10.49 11.95
N LEU A 340 5.02 -10.20 13.25
CA LEU A 340 3.90 -9.63 13.99
C LEU A 340 3.62 -8.20 13.52
N ILE A 341 2.44 -7.98 12.96
CA ILE A 341 2.06 -6.70 12.36
C ILE A 341 0.76 -6.14 12.96
N LEU A 342 0.72 -4.82 13.09
CA LEU A 342 -0.46 -4.03 13.38
C LEU A 342 -0.96 -3.34 12.10
N LYS A 343 -2.23 -3.57 11.77
CA LYS A 343 -2.94 -2.89 10.69
C LYS A 343 -3.96 -1.94 11.29
N ILE A 344 -3.73 -0.64 11.11
CA ILE A 344 -4.68 0.40 11.54
C ILE A 344 -5.56 0.79 10.36
N GLN A 345 -6.84 0.43 10.45
CA GLN A 345 -7.85 0.67 9.42
C GLN A 345 -8.98 1.53 9.97
N SER A 346 -9.93 1.95 9.12
CA SER A 346 -11.13 2.68 9.54
C SER A 346 -12.05 1.89 10.46
N GLU A 347 -11.94 0.56 10.44
CA GLU A 347 -12.77 -0.37 11.22
C GLU A 347 -12.17 -0.69 12.59
N GLY A 348 -10.87 -0.46 12.81
CA GLY A 348 -10.19 -0.85 14.04
C GLY A 348 -8.67 -1.01 13.92
N LEU A 349 -8.11 -1.60 14.98
CA LEU A 349 -6.73 -2.05 15.12
C LEU A 349 -6.73 -3.57 14.94
N PHE A 350 -6.07 -4.08 13.91
CA PHE A 350 -6.04 -5.51 13.60
C PHE A 350 -4.62 -6.05 13.72
N ILE A 351 -4.45 -7.21 14.34
CA ILE A 351 -3.15 -7.84 14.57
C ILE A 351 -3.07 -9.11 13.73
N ASP A 352 -2.04 -9.23 12.91
CA ASP A 352 -1.79 -10.41 12.11
C ASP A 352 -0.33 -10.86 12.26
N ASP A 353 -0.06 -12.15 12.04
CA ASP A 353 1.29 -12.66 11.79
C ASP A 353 1.46 -12.84 10.27
N ASP A 354 2.18 -11.94 9.60
CA ASP A 354 2.28 -11.88 8.13
C ASP A 354 3.13 -13.03 7.57
N VAL A 355 4.12 -13.51 8.32
CA VAL A 355 4.99 -14.61 7.92
C VAL A 355 4.21 -15.92 7.91
N ARG A 356 3.36 -16.15 8.91
CA ARG A 356 2.51 -17.34 8.99
C ARG A 356 1.17 -17.17 8.24
N GLY A 357 0.80 -15.95 7.90
CA GLY A 357 -0.52 -15.62 7.32
C GLY A 357 -1.68 -15.89 8.28
N ILE A 358 -1.42 -15.93 9.59
CA ILE A 358 -2.43 -16.25 10.61
C ILE A 358 -2.91 -14.94 11.24
N PRO A 359 -4.21 -14.61 11.15
CA PRO A 359 -4.74 -13.45 11.84
C PRO A 359 -4.87 -13.71 13.34
N GLN A 360 -4.40 -12.78 14.17
CA GLN A 360 -4.45 -12.85 15.62
C GLN A 360 -5.75 -12.17 16.12
N ARG A 361 -6.90 -12.68 15.66
CA ARG A 361 -8.22 -12.05 15.83
C ARG A 361 -8.61 -11.78 17.28
N GLU A 362 -8.07 -12.54 18.22
CA GLU A 362 -8.29 -12.36 19.67
C GLU A 362 -7.73 -11.04 20.19
N TRP A 363 -6.76 -10.45 19.48
CA TRP A 363 -6.14 -9.18 19.81
C TRP A 363 -6.75 -8.00 19.06
N ASP A 364 -7.64 -8.24 18.10
CA ASP A 364 -8.24 -7.19 17.28
C ASP A 364 -9.13 -6.28 18.14
N VAL A 365 -8.96 -4.97 17.95
CA VAL A 365 -9.75 -3.93 18.64
C VAL A 365 -10.58 -3.17 17.62
N LYS A 366 -11.91 -3.23 17.77
CA LYS A 366 -12.83 -2.56 16.85
C LYS A 366 -12.87 -1.04 17.11
N ALA A 367 -13.02 -0.26 16.06
CA ALA A 367 -13.04 1.21 16.11
C ALA A 367 -14.16 1.76 17.01
N TRP A 368 -15.35 1.15 16.99
CA TRP A 368 -16.49 1.60 17.77
C TRP A 368 -16.36 1.29 19.28
N THR A 369 -15.44 0.40 19.66
CA THR A 369 -15.12 0.11 21.06
C THR A 369 -14.01 1.00 21.60
N LEU A 370 -13.31 1.77 20.75
CA LEU A 370 -12.23 2.64 21.20
C LEU A 370 -12.77 3.87 21.96
N LYS A 371 -12.17 4.14 23.12
CA LYS A 371 -12.41 5.33 23.95
C LYS A 371 -11.37 6.40 23.65
N MET A 372 -10.11 6.02 23.80
CA MET A 372 -8.98 6.93 23.75
C MET A 372 -7.76 6.20 23.18
N VAL A 373 -6.97 6.91 22.39
CA VAL A 373 -5.69 6.45 21.87
C VAL A 373 -4.61 7.43 22.29
N GLU A 374 -3.59 6.90 22.94
CA GLU A 374 -2.46 7.67 23.42
C GLU A 374 -1.17 7.20 22.75
N THR A 375 -0.31 8.15 22.39
CA THR A 375 0.98 7.88 21.76
C THR A 375 2.11 8.39 22.63
N GLY A 376 3.18 7.61 22.75
CA GLY A 376 4.37 7.98 23.53
C GLY A 376 5.63 7.61 22.78
N LYS A 377 6.64 8.49 22.83
CA LYS A 377 7.97 8.24 22.27
C LYS A 377 8.95 7.97 23.39
N GLN A 378 9.69 6.87 23.31
CA GLN A 378 10.80 6.58 24.20
C GLN A 378 12.13 6.59 23.42
N PRO A 379 12.84 7.74 23.37
CA PRO A 379 14.06 7.87 22.57
C PRO A 379 15.20 7.00 23.11
N ALA A 380 15.24 6.71 24.41
CA ALA A 380 16.31 5.90 25.00
C ALA A 380 16.31 4.43 24.54
N LYS A 381 15.19 3.91 24.03
CA LYS A 381 15.05 2.52 23.57
C LYS A 381 14.66 2.43 22.08
N ASN A 382 14.61 3.56 21.37
CA ASN A 382 14.08 3.68 20.01
C ASN A 382 12.68 3.02 19.86
N LEU A 383 11.84 3.19 20.88
CA LEU A 383 10.51 2.58 20.92
C LEU A 383 9.41 3.64 20.86
N HIS A 384 8.40 3.36 20.06
CA HIS A 384 7.14 4.07 20.05
C HIS A 384 6.06 3.22 20.72
N ILE A 385 5.32 3.82 21.65
CA ILE A 385 4.26 3.15 22.40
C ILE A 385 2.92 3.70 21.94
N LEU A 386 2.00 2.80 21.63
CA LEU A 386 0.60 3.13 21.40
C LEU A 386 -0.24 2.48 22.49
N ARG A 387 -1.02 3.26 23.24
CA ARG A 387 -1.98 2.77 24.21
C ARG A 387 -3.40 3.03 23.71
N ALA A 388 -4.18 1.97 23.49
CA ALA A 388 -5.56 2.05 23.08
C ALA A 388 -6.47 1.62 24.24
N SER A 389 -7.23 2.56 24.78
CA SER A 389 -8.21 2.31 25.83
C SER A 389 -9.57 1.97 25.23
N ILE A 390 -10.19 0.89 25.67
CA ILE A 390 -11.51 0.43 25.22
C ILE A 390 -12.62 0.97 26.13
N ARG A 391 -13.81 1.20 25.56
CA ARG A 391 -15.07 1.50 26.26
C ARG A 391 -15.66 0.22 26.86
N ASP A 392 -14.95 -0.36 27.82
CA ASP A 392 -15.37 -1.59 28.51
C ASP A 392 -15.53 -1.33 30.02
N THR A 393 -16.33 -2.15 30.71
CA THR A 393 -16.47 -2.09 32.18
C THR A 393 -15.16 -2.44 32.88
N ASP A 394 -14.36 -3.30 32.24
CA ASP A 394 -13.10 -3.80 32.78
C ASP A 394 -11.92 -2.86 32.51
N GLY A 395 -12.14 -1.70 31.86
CA GLY A 395 -11.08 -0.73 31.60
C GLY A 395 -9.88 -1.29 30.82
N LYS A 396 -10.12 -2.21 29.88
CA LYS A 396 -9.08 -2.88 29.08
C LYS A 396 -8.27 -1.86 28.26
N LYS A 397 -6.95 -1.95 28.35
CA LYS A 397 -5.98 -1.09 27.66
C LYS A 397 -5.00 -1.96 26.88
N TYR A 398 -4.95 -1.76 25.56
CA TYR A 398 -4.01 -2.43 24.69
C TYR A 398 -2.78 -1.56 24.51
N VAL A 399 -1.60 -2.08 24.82
CA VAL A 399 -0.32 -1.39 24.70
C VAL A 399 0.49 -2.08 23.62
N PHE A 400 0.78 -1.36 22.54
CA PHE A 400 1.60 -1.83 21.44
C PHE A 400 3.00 -1.22 21.56
N LEU A 401 4.02 -2.08 21.48
CA LEU A 401 5.42 -1.67 21.37
C LEU A 401 5.84 -1.73 19.91
N ILE A 402 6.18 -0.57 19.36
CA ILE A 402 6.49 -0.35 17.94
C ILE A 402 7.93 0.15 17.85
N ASP A 403 8.66 -0.28 16.83
CA ASP A 403 10.00 0.26 16.57
C ASP A 403 9.92 1.71 16.05
N GLU A 404 10.92 2.52 16.33
CA GLU A 404 10.94 3.93 15.90
C GLU A 404 10.87 4.07 14.37
N ASN A 405 11.49 3.14 13.63
CA ASN A 405 11.46 3.08 12.17
C ASN A 405 10.04 2.88 11.59
N GLU A 406 9.14 2.28 12.36
CA GLU A 406 7.76 1.97 11.96
C GLU A 406 6.77 3.04 12.47
N SER A 407 7.24 4.00 13.28
CA SER A 407 6.41 5.04 13.91
C SER A 407 5.74 6.00 12.91
N TRP A 408 6.30 6.19 11.72
CA TRP A 408 5.69 7.02 10.68
C TRP A 408 4.44 6.36 10.09
N LYS A 409 4.42 5.02 9.98
CA LYS A 409 3.24 4.25 9.56
C LYS A 409 2.14 4.31 10.60
N LEU A 410 2.50 4.32 11.90
CA LEU A 410 1.55 4.52 12.99
C LEU A 410 0.79 5.84 12.87
N ASN A 411 1.48 6.95 12.64
CA ASN A 411 0.84 8.26 12.49
C ASN A 411 -0.15 8.30 11.31
N LEU A 412 0.23 7.69 10.18
CA LEU A 412 -0.64 7.57 9.01
C LEU A 412 -1.87 6.69 9.31
N GLY A 413 -1.66 5.57 10.00
CA GLY A 413 -2.72 4.67 10.47
C GLY A 413 -3.71 5.38 11.38
N LEU A 414 -3.23 6.13 12.37
CA LEU A 414 -4.07 6.90 13.30
C LEU A 414 -4.86 8.02 12.62
N GLN A 415 -4.29 8.67 11.61
CA GLN A 415 -5.05 9.61 10.78
C GLN A 415 -6.19 8.93 10.03
N ARG A 416 -5.95 7.71 9.49
CA ARG A 416 -6.98 6.93 8.81
C ARG A 416 -8.08 6.47 9.77
N LEU A 417 -7.70 5.96 10.95
CA LEU A 417 -8.66 5.54 11.98
C LEU A 417 -9.58 6.70 12.36
N ARG A 418 -9.03 7.88 12.66
CA ARG A 418 -9.82 9.08 13.03
C ARG A 418 -10.79 9.56 11.95
N LYS A 419 -10.47 9.34 10.67
CA LYS A 419 -11.34 9.65 9.54
C LYS A 419 -12.35 8.55 9.22
N GLY A 420 -12.30 7.41 9.93
CA GLY A 420 -13.19 6.27 9.74
C GLY A 420 -14.58 6.52 10.30
N SER A 421 -15.62 6.04 9.60
CA SER A 421 -17.02 6.20 10.01
C SER A 421 -17.43 5.41 11.25
N GLN A 422 -16.66 4.36 11.61
CA GLN A 422 -16.96 3.49 12.75
C GLN A 422 -16.41 4.03 14.08
N VAL A 423 -15.62 5.10 14.07
CA VAL A 423 -15.04 5.68 15.27
C VAL A 423 -16.07 6.52 16.02
N ARG A 424 -16.34 6.15 17.28
CA ARG A 424 -17.27 6.87 18.16
C ARG A 424 -16.47 7.75 19.11
N SER A 425 -16.44 9.07 18.85
CA SER A 425 -15.80 10.10 19.68
C SER A 425 -14.45 9.71 20.28
N LEU A 426 -13.50 9.31 19.42
CA LEU A 426 -12.16 8.91 19.84
C LEU A 426 -11.33 10.11 20.31
N GLN A 427 -10.88 10.05 21.56
CA GLN A 427 -9.89 11.00 22.09
C GLN A 427 -8.48 10.58 21.64
N SER A 428 -7.67 11.54 21.21
CA SER A 428 -6.24 11.32 20.92
C SER A 428 -5.39 12.18 21.84
N ALA A 429 -4.49 11.57 22.61
CA ALA A 429 -3.58 12.28 23.52
C ALA A 429 -2.13 11.77 23.38
N GLN A 430 -1.19 12.50 23.99
CA GLN A 430 0.20 12.06 24.12
C GLN A 430 0.45 11.60 25.56
N MET A 431 1.11 10.46 25.73
CA MET A 431 1.45 9.95 27.06
C MET A 431 2.58 10.80 27.66
N ALA A 432 2.46 11.11 28.96
CA ALA A 432 3.55 11.77 29.68
C ALA A 432 4.78 10.86 29.78
N PRO A 433 6.01 11.40 29.79
CA PRO A 433 7.24 10.60 29.90
C PRO A 433 7.27 9.67 31.12
N ASN A 434 6.72 10.13 32.24
CA ASN A 434 6.62 9.33 33.48
C ASN A 434 5.68 8.12 33.31
N GLU A 435 4.60 8.26 32.55
CA GLU A 435 3.69 7.15 32.26
C GLU A 435 4.30 6.14 31.31
N ILE A 436 5.06 6.60 30.31
CA ILE A 436 5.84 5.74 29.40
C ILE A 436 6.78 4.86 30.23
N ALA A 437 7.54 5.46 31.16
CA ALA A 437 8.43 4.72 32.03
C ALA A 437 7.69 3.69 32.90
N ARG A 438 6.53 4.07 33.48
CA ARG A 438 5.70 3.14 34.27
C ARG A 438 5.21 1.95 33.45
N VAL A 439 4.71 2.18 32.23
CA VAL A 439 4.25 1.11 31.34
C VAL A 439 5.40 0.19 30.96
N LEU A 440 6.56 0.74 30.60
CA LEU A 440 7.74 -0.06 30.24
C LEU A 440 8.31 -0.87 31.41
N ASN A 441 8.20 -0.37 32.65
CA ASN A 441 8.64 -1.10 33.84
C ASN A 441 7.65 -2.20 34.26
N ALA A 442 6.37 -2.04 33.93
CA ALA A 442 5.34 -3.05 34.18
C ALA A 442 5.38 -4.23 33.18
N VAL A 443 6.03 -4.02 32.05
CA VAL A 443 6.17 -5.00 30.96
C VAL A 443 7.50 -5.75 31.11
N PRO A 444 7.53 -7.08 30.93
CA PRO A 444 8.79 -7.82 30.92
C PRO A 444 9.73 -7.30 29.82
N PRO A 445 11.06 -7.30 30.04
CA PRO A 445 12.01 -6.87 29.03
C PRO A 445 11.85 -7.74 27.79
N VAL A 446 11.43 -7.12 26.69
CA VAL A 446 11.45 -7.73 25.38
C VAL A 446 12.89 -7.67 24.89
N ASN A 447 13.41 -8.73 24.29
CA ASN A 447 14.68 -8.66 23.57
C ASN A 447 14.47 -7.69 22.39
N ILE A 448 14.93 -6.45 22.57
CA ILE A 448 14.80 -5.32 21.63
C ILE A 448 15.90 -5.40 20.59
#